data_AF-A0AA96Q0S4-F1
#
_entry.id   AF-A0AA96Q0S4-F1
#
_cell.length_a   1.000
_cell.length_b   1.000
_cell.length_c   1.000
_cell.angle_alpha   90.00
_cell.angle_beta   90.00
_cell.angle_gamma   90.00
#
_symmetry.space_group_name_H-M   'P 1'
#
loop_
_entity.id
_entity.type
_entity.pdbx_description
1 polymer ?
#
loop_
_entity_poly.entity_id
_entity_poly.type
_entity_poly.pdbx_seq_one_letter_code
_entity_poly.pdbx_strand_id
1 'polypeptide(L)'
;MDKQSLTRLQRQLTGKYVATNGLFWMAYVCIWGFGAVYLKGKGFSSTETGIITALGGLISVVFQPLLAARMENGGRLSVRQAFMLCLGAACICDVVLLVCPAAAALALACLFLAVMALFQMNSAVLNSLGMEYVNLGIPVNYGLARGAGSVCFALLSLALGFVTERFGVDALIVLSLVFSLCLIGLLATYQSTRKLKEMYGLGSRVPEKVNSSSPQPEDSSHPIDSTKFDADSSQKAEAGNVAPTAMPPTENSSASTTATTHLSATATPASEIDSIAARRTREQDASVPSPGMRAMFAADRGLLILLLGFFLIFVGHFMNNTYMIDLVGRFGGSDADMGIATAFAASLELPAMILVNFLVKRISSANVLRISAVSYVMKTVILLGAVNMPVLLLSQLCQFGAYAFFVPASVYYINERVPDQYKVTGQSALGMATMGLGGAVGNFLGGRVQDVFGVSGMVVVCVTCTIVGAMFTFAGLGKNHAKN
;
A
#
# COMPACT_ATOMS: atom_id res chain seq x y z
N MET A 1 -10.07 28.85 11.89
CA MET A 1 -10.64 27.91 12.88
C MET A 1 -9.74 27.89 14.10
N ASP A 2 -10.30 27.93 15.31
CA ASP A 2 -9.49 27.84 16.53
C ASP A 2 -8.95 26.41 16.77
N LYS A 3 -7.94 26.28 17.65
CA LYS A 3 -7.25 25.02 17.93
C LYS A 3 -8.16 23.96 18.58
N GLN A 4 -9.15 24.37 19.37
CA GLN A 4 -10.06 23.46 20.07
C GLN A 4 -11.11 22.88 19.11
N SER A 5 -11.66 23.71 18.22
CA SER A 5 -12.56 23.29 17.14
C SER A 5 -11.86 22.36 16.15
N LEU A 6 -10.62 22.66 15.74
CA LEU A 6 -9.81 21.76 14.91
C LEU A 6 -9.61 20.40 15.60
N THR A 7 -9.25 20.40 16.89
CA THR A 7 -9.03 19.16 17.67
C THR A 7 -10.32 18.33 17.80
N ARG A 8 -11.48 18.97 18.02
CA ARG A 8 -12.79 18.30 18.05
C ARG A 8 -13.13 17.68 16.70
N LEU A 9 -12.96 18.42 15.60
CA LEU A 9 -13.20 17.95 14.24
C LEU A 9 -12.25 16.79 13.87
N GLN A 10 -10.97 16.89 14.21
CA GLN A 10 -9.97 15.83 14.02
C GLN A 10 -10.37 14.53 14.72
N ARG A 11 -10.75 14.61 16.01
CA ARG A 11 -11.21 13.44 16.78
C ARG A 11 -12.49 12.84 16.20
N GLN A 12 -13.45 13.66 15.78
CA GLN A 12 -14.69 13.20 15.16
C GLN A 12 -14.45 12.49 13.83
N LEU A 13 -13.64 13.08 12.93
CA LEU A 13 -13.31 12.48 11.63
C LEU A 13 -12.46 11.22 11.79
N THR A 14 -11.51 11.19 12.74
CA THR A 14 -10.74 9.99 13.06
C THR A 14 -11.64 8.87 13.57
N GLY A 15 -12.57 9.15 14.49
CA GLY A 15 -13.55 8.15 14.97
C GLY A 15 -14.44 7.61 13.84
N LYS A 16 -14.92 8.48 12.95
CA LYS A 16 -15.66 8.07 11.75
C LYS A 16 -14.81 7.20 10.82
N TYR A 17 -13.56 7.57 10.57
CA TYR A 17 -12.68 6.83 9.66
C TYR A 17 -12.25 5.46 10.21
N VAL A 18 -12.07 5.36 11.53
CA VAL A 18 -11.92 4.09 12.27
C VAL A 18 -13.13 3.19 12.07
N ALA A 19 -14.35 3.70 12.29
CA ALA A 19 -15.59 2.93 12.11
C ALA A 19 -15.82 2.55 10.62
N THR A 20 -15.48 3.43 9.68
CA THR A 20 -15.53 3.15 8.23
C THR A 20 -14.58 2.03 7.83
N ASN A 21 -13.35 2.00 8.37
CA ASN A 21 -12.43 0.88 8.18
C ASN A 21 -12.99 -0.42 8.77
N GLY A 22 -13.46 -0.39 10.03
CA GLY A 22 -14.04 -1.55 10.70
C GLY A 22 -15.17 -2.19 9.90
N LEU A 23 -16.21 -1.41 9.57
CA LEU A 23 -17.36 -1.88 8.80
C LEU A 23 -16.99 -2.37 7.39
N PHE A 24 -16.08 -1.68 6.69
CA PHE A 24 -15.64 -2.11 5.37
C PHE A 24 -14.94 -3.47 5.42
N TRP A 25 -13.96 -3.64 6.31
CA TRP A 25 -13.23 -4.90 6.42
C TRP A 25 -14.09 -6.05 6.97
N MET A 26 -15.13 -5.73 7.76
CA MET A 26 -16.16 -6.68 8.16
C MET A 26 -17.04 -7.16 6.99
N ALA A 27 -17.53 -6.25 6.15
CA ALA A 27 -18.26 -6.64 4.94
C ALA A 27 -17.34 -7.41 3.95
N TYR A 28 -16.09 -6.96 3.81
CA TYR A 28 -15.09 -7.56 2.93
C TYR A 28 -14.77 -9.02 3.32
N VAL A 29 -14.65 -9.35 4.61
CA VAL A 29 -14.35 -10.74 5.02
C VAL A 29 -15.49 -11.72 4.72
N CYS A 30 -16.76 -11.29 4.77
CA CYS A 30 -17.90 -12.11 4.35
C CYS A 30 -17.79 -12.56 2.89
N ILE A 31 -17.28 -11.69 2.01
CA ILE A 31 -17.22 -11.89 0.56
C ILE A 31 -15.89 -12.47 0.09
N TRP A 32 -14.77 -11.88 0.50
CA TRP A 32 -13.43 -12.29 0.05
C TRP A 32 -12.76 -13.31 0.97
N GLY A 33 -12.98 -13.21 2.28
CA GLY A 33 -12.45 -14.17 3.25
C GLY A 33 -13.18 -15.51 3.19
N PHE A 34 -14.52 -15.47 3.22
CA PHE A 34 -15.39 -16.65 3.21
C PHE A 34 -15.99 -16.97 1.83
N GLY A 35 -15.54 -16.32 0.75
CA GLY A 35 -16.13 -16.50 -0.59
C GLY A 35 -16.02 -17.93 -1.13
N ALA A 36 -14.94 -18.65 -0.82
CA ALA A 36 -14.82 -20.07 -1.16
C ALA A 36 -15.81 -20.94 -0.38
N VAL A 37 -16.10 -20.60 0.88
CA VAL A 37 -17.14 -21.27 1.69
C VAL A 37 -18.51 -21.05 1.05
N TYR A 38 -18.83 -19.82 0.66
CA TYR A 38 -20.10 -19.50 -0.02
C TYR A 38 -20.26 -20.29 -1.32
N LEU A 39 -19.26 -20.23 -2.22
CA LEU A 39 -19.33 -20.89 -3.52
C LEU A 39 -19.39 -22.43 -3.38
N LYS A 40 -18.56 -23.04 -2.52
CA LYS A 40 -18.63 -24.49 -2.28
C LYS A 40 -19.95 -24.91 -1.63
N GLY A 41 -20.47 -24.11 -0.69
CA GLY A 41 -21.79 -24.34 -0.07
C GLY A 41 -22.98 -24.17 -1.05
N LYS A 42 -22.78 -23.47 -2.17
CA LYS A 42 -23.71 -23.42 -3.31
C LYS A 42 -23.45 -24.50 -4.38
N GLY A 43 -22.49 -25.39 -4.18
CA GLY A 43 -22.20 -26.53 -5.05
C GLY A 43 -21.17 -26.28 -6.16
N PHE A 44 -20.46 -25.16 -6.15
CA PHE A 44 -19.40 -24.88 -7.13
C PHE A 44 -18.13 -25.71 -6.85
N SER A 45 -17.48 -26.17 -7.92
CA SER A 45 -16.18 -26.83 -7.87
C SER A 45 -15.05 -25.91 -7.40
N SER A 46 -13.87 -26.48 -7.08
CA SER A 46 -12.70 -25.67 -6.74
C SER A 46 -12.23 -24.84 -7.93
N THR A 47 -12.32 -25.37 -9.16
CA THR A 47 -12.13 -24.64 -10.43
C THR A 47 -13.02 -23.42 -10.53
N GLU A 48 -14.33 -23.57 -10.36
CA GLU A 48 -15.29 -22.46 -10.56
C GLU A 48 -15.09 -21.39 -9.49
N THR A 49 -14.88 -21.81 -8.24
CA THR A 49 -14.47 -20.95 -7.12
C THR A 49 -13.22 -20.14 -7.46
N GLY A 50 -12.22 -20.78 -8.09
CA GLY A 50 -10.98 -20.14 -8.51
C GLY A 50 -11.16 -19.15 -9.65
N ILE A 51 -11.96 -19.50 -10.67
CA ILE A 51 -12.31 -18.62 -11.80
C ILE A 51 -13.03 -17.37 -11.29
N ILE A 52 -14.07 -17.54 -10.47
CA ILE A 52 -14.89 -16.45 -9.93
C ILE A 52 -14.00 -15.48 -9.13
N THR A 53 -13.18 -16.01 -8.23
CA THR A 53 -12.24 -15.22 -7.40
C THR A 53 -11.18 -14.51 -8.25
N ALA A 54 -10.59 -15.19 -9.24
CA ALA A 54 -9.61 -14.62 -10.15
C ALA A 54 -10.19 -13.47 -10.99
N LEU A 55 -11.39 -13.65 -11.56
CA LEU A 55 -12.06 -12.64 -12.37
C LEU A 55 -12.52 -11.44 -11.54
N GLY A 56 -13.07 -11.64 -10.35
CA GLY A 56 -13.43 -10.54 -9.43
C GLY A 56 -12.23 -9.65 -9.11
N GLY A 57 -11.06 -10.26 -8.88
CA GLY A 57 -9.79 -9.56 -8.71
C GLY A 57 -9.36 -8.79 -9.97
N LEU A 58 -9.27 -9.45 -11.12
CA LEU A 58 -8.82 -8.83 -12.37
C LEU A 58 -9.72 -7.69 -12.84
N ILE A 59 -11.04 -7.84 -12.74
CA ILE A 59 -12.00 -6.80 -13.08
C ILE A 59 -11.76 -5.56 -12.22
N SER A 60 -11.56 -5.73 -10.90
CA SER A 60 -11.28 -4.59 -10.03
C SER A 60 -10.02 -3.82 -10.44
N VAL A 61 -8.94 -4.51 -10.85
CA VAL A 61 -7.68 -3.88 -11.29
C VAL A 61 -7.88 -3.04 -12.57
N VAL A 62 -8.73 -3.49 -13.49
CA VAL A 62 -9.05 -2.74 -14.73
C VAL A 62 -9.93 -1.53 -14.44
N PHE A 63 -10.90 -1.65 -13.53
CA PHE A 63 -11.88 -0.60 -13.24
C PHE A 63 -11.43 0.41 -12.17
N GLN A 64 -10.44 0.08 -11.32
CA GLN A 64 -9.88 1.00 -10.32
C GLN A 64 -9.37 2.32 -10.91
N PRO A 65 -8.54 2.35 -11.98
CA PRO A 65 -8.12 3.59 -12.64
C PRO A 65 -9.28 4.40 -13.24
N LEU A 66 -10.30 3.71 -13.78
CA LEU A 66 -11.48 4.37 -14.35
C LEU A 66 -12.31 5.07 -13.28
N LEU A 67 -12.42 4.48 -12.07
CA LEU A 67 -13.08 5.12 -10.94
C LEU A 67 -12.24 6.28 -10.38
N ALA A 68 -10.92 6.11 -10.27
CA ALA A 68 -9.99 7.16 -9.84
C ALA A 68 -10.09 8.42 -10.72
N ALA A 69 -10.04 8.25 -12.05
CA ALA A 69 -10.17 9.34 -13.01
C ALA A 69 -11.54 10.08 -12.94
N ARG A 70 -12.57 9.49 -12.32
CA ARG A 70 -13.87 10.15 -12.07
C ARG A 70 -13.92 10.90 -10.74
N MET A 71 -12.96 10.65 -9.84
CA MET A 71 -12.80 11.29 -8.52
C MET A 71 -11.77 12.42 -8.49
N GLU A 72 -10.82 12.44 -9.42
CA GLU A 72 -9.77 13.47 -9.49
C GLU A 72 -10.31 14.85 -9.96
N ASN A 73 -9.49 15.90 -9.84
CA ASN A 73 -9.90 17.30 -10.01
C ASN A 73 -10.60 17.57 -11.37
N GLY A 74 -11.87 18.01 -11.32
CA GLY A 74 -12.73 18.18 -12.51
C GLY A 74 -13.67 16.99 -12.77
N GLY A 75 -13.47 15.87 -12.06
CA GLY A 75 -14.34 14.70 -12.05
C GLY A 75 -15.74 14.98 -11.48
N ARG A 76 -16.71 14.14 -11.86
CA ARG A 76 -18.13 14.31 -11.53
C ARG A 76 -18.54 13.65 -10.20
N LEU A 77 -17.65 12.89 -9.56
CA LEU A 77 -17.93 12.12 -8.35
C LEU A 77 -16.97 12.51 -7.22
N SER A 78 -17.48 12.83 -6.03
CA SER A 78 -16.64 12.84 -4.83
C SER A 78 -16.27 11.43 -4.40
N VAL A 79 -15.15 11.26 -3.69
CA VAL A 79 -14.70 9.96 -3.14
C VAL A 79 -15.81 9.29 -2.34
N ARG A 80 -16.51 10.06 -1.51
CA ARG A 80 -17.69 9.62 -0.74
C ARG A 80 -18.83 9.09 -1.62
N GLN A 81 -19.13 9.75 -2.76
CA GLN A 81 -20.16 9.29 -3.69
C GLN A 81 -19.74 8.03 -4.42
N ALA A 82 -18.49 7.94 -4.88
CA ALA A 82 -17.95 6.73 -5.51
C ALA A 82 -18.07 5.52 -4.58
N PHE A 83 -17.71 5.68 -3.30
CA PHE A 83 -17.82 4.63 -2.28
C PHE A 83 -19.30 4.19 -2.09
N MET A 84 -20.21 5.14 -1.89
CA MET A 84 -21.64 4.83 -1.70
C MET A 84 -22.28 4.19 -2.93
N LEU A 85 -21.88 4.56 -4.15
CA LEU A 85 -22.40 3.94 -5.39
C LEU A 85 -21.93 2.49 -5.54
N CYS A 86 -20.65 2.22 -5.28
CA CYS A 86 -20.12 0.86 -5.37
C CYS A 86 -20.71 -0.05 -4.28
N LEU A 87 -20.88 0.46 -3.05
CA LEU A 87 -21.59 -0.25 -1.99
C LEU A 87 -23.08 -0.46 -2.32
N GLY A 88 -23.76 0.55 -2.87
CA GLY A 88 -25.17 0.42 -3.26
C GLY A 88 -25.38 -0.64 -4.36
N ALA A 89 -24.49 -0.69 -5.35
CA ALA A 89 -24.48 -1.74 -6.35
C ALA A 89 -24.21 -3.13 -5.75
N ALA A 90 -23.29 -3.23 -4.78
CA ALA A 90 -23.03 -4.48 -4.06
C ALA A 90 -24.25 -4.94 -3.25
N CYS A 91 -24.91 -4.03 -2.50
CA CYS A 91 -26.14 -4.33 -1.77
C CYS A 91 -27.27 -4.83 -2.69
N ILE A 92 -27.41 -4.27 -3.90
CA ILE A 92 -28.39 -4.75 -4.89
C ILE A 92 -28.04 -6.18 -5.32
N CYS A 93 -26.77 -6.46 -5.60
CA CYS A 93 -26.32 -7.81 -5.97
C CYS A 93 -26.50 -8.81 -4.81
N ASP A 94 -26.21 -8.42 -3.57
CA ASP A 94 -26.43 -9.23 -2.35
C ASP A 94 -27.92 -9.56 -2.16
N VAL A 95 -28.83 -8.59 -2.35
CA VAL A 95 -30.28 -8.85 -2.30
C VAL A 95 -30.74 -9.81 -3.39
N VAL A 96 -30.21 -9.68 -4.62
CA VAL A 96 -30.53 -10.60 -5.72
C VAL A 96 -29.95 -12.00 -5.46
N LEU A 97 -28.74 -12.12 -4.90
CA LEU A 97 -28.13 -13.39 -4.50
C LEU A 97 -28.99 -14.15 -3.49
N LEU A 98 -29.55 -13.45 -2.49
CA LEU A 98 -30.39 -14.06 -1.45
C LEU A 98 -31.70 -14.67 -1.97
N VAL A 99 -32.22 -14.18 -3.12
CA VAL A 99 -33.42 -14.72 -3.77
C VAL A 99 -33.11 -15.57 -5.01
N CYS A 100 -31.84 -15.71 -5.39
CA CYS A 100 -31.43 -16.44 -6.57
C CYS A 100 -31.52 -17.96 -6.30
N PRO A 101 -32.29 -18.74 -7.09
CA PRO A 101 -32.42 -20.17 -6.86
C PRO A 101 -31.11 -20.89 -7.13
N ALA A 102 -30.77 -21.90 -6.31
CA ALA A 102 -29.52 -22.65 -6.42
C ALA A 102 -29.28 -23.28 -7.82
N ALA A 103 -30.35 -23.60 -8.55
CA ALA A 103 -30.27 -24.11 -9.92
C ALA A 103 -29.73 -23.08 -10.94
N ALA A 104 -29.76 -21.79 -10.63
CA ALA A 104 -29.27 -20.71 -11.50
C ALA A 104 -27.77 -20.44 -11.30
N ALA A 105 -26.94 -21.48 -11.36
CA ALA A 105 -25.51 -21.42 -11.06
C ALA A 105 -24.76 -20.30 -11.81
N LEU A 106 -25.02 -20.09 -13.10
CA LEU A 106 -24.39 -18.99 -13.85
C LEU A 106 -24.77 -17.60 -13.31
N ALA A 107 -26.02 -17.41 -12.86
CA ALA A 107 -26.46 -16.14 -12.28
C ALA A 107 -25.80 -15.92 -10.91
N LEU A 108 -25.75 -16.94 -10.04
CA LEU A 108 -25.03 -16.89 -8.76
C LEU A 108 -23.54 -16.53 -8.96
N ALA A 109 -22.87 -17.19 -9.92
CA ALA A 109 -21.47 -16.91 -10.23
C ALA A 109 -21.23 -15.46 -10.69
N CYS A 110 -22.05 -14.97 -11.63
CA CYS A 110 -21.93 -13.60 -12.14
C CYS A 110 -22.24 -12.53 -11.08
N LEU A 111 -23.26 -12.75 -10.24
CA LEU A 111 -23.62 -11.84 -9.15
C LEU A 111 -22.53 -11.81 -8.07
N PHE A 112 -22.05 -12.97 -7.63
CA PHE A 112 -21.00 -13.04 -6.60
C PHE A 112 -19.68 -12.42 -7.10
N LEU A 113 -19.30 -12.71 -8.35
CA LEU A 113 -18.17 -12.06 -9.04
C LEU A 113 -18.29 -10.53 -9.06
N ALA A 114 -19.49 -10.01 -9.33
CA ALA A 114 -19.74 -8.57 -9.31
C ALA A 114 -19.58 -7.98 -7.90
N VAL A 115 -20.10 -8.64 -6.86
CA VAL A 115 -19.91 -8.24 -5.46
C VAL A 115 -18.42 -8.23 -5.09
N MET A 116 -17.68 -9.30 -5.41
CA MET A 116 -16.22 -9.37 -5.17
C MET A 116 -15.48 -8.20 -5.83
N ALA A 117 -15.76 -7.91 -7.10
CA ALA A 117 -15.13 -6.82 -7.83
C ALA A 117 -15.46 -5.44 -7.22
N LEU A 118 -16.71 -5.19 -6.83
CA LEU A 118 -17.15 -3.93 -6.21
C LEU A 118 -16.49 -3.70 -4.84
N PHE A 119 -16.36 -4.75 -4.01
CA PHE A 119 -15.62 -4.67 -2.74
C PHE A 119 -14.13 -4.40 -2.96
N GLN A 120 -13.50 -5.07 -3.94
CA GLN A 120 -12.08 -4.88 -4.21
C GLN A 120 -11.77 -3.50 -4.82
N MET A 121 -12.69 -2.92 -5.60
CA MET A 121 -12.61 -1.51 -6.03
C MET A 121 -12.74 -0.55 -4.83
N ASN A 122 -13.70 -0.80 -3.92
CA ASN A 122 -13.90 0.03 -2.73
C ASN A 122 -12.71 0.08 -1.77
N SER A 123 -11.86 -0.96 -1.74
CA SER A 123 -10.62 -0.96 -0.94
C SER A 123 -9.68 0.21 -1.30
N ALA A 124 -9.59 0.58 -2.59
CA ALA A 124 -8.84 1.75 -3.02
C ALA A 124 -9.52 3.07 -2.56
N VAL A 125 -10.85 3.15 -2.68
CA VAL A 125 -11.65 4.32 -2.31
C VAL A 125 -11.60 4.61 -0.80
N LEU A 126 -11.58 3.57 0.04
CA LEU A 126 -11.43 3.68 1.49
C LEU A 126 -10.10 4.36 1.88
N ASN A 127 -9.02 4.06 1.18
CA ASN A 127 -7.72 4.70 1.41
C ASN A 127 -7.76 6.17 0.98
N SER A 128 -8.33 6.45 -0.19
CA SER A 128 -8.49 7.82 -0.71
C SER A 128 -9.33 8.72 0.22
N LEU A 129 -10.37 8.18 0.86
CA LEU A 129 -11.24 8.95 1.78
C LEU A 129 -10.47 9.53 2.97
N GLY A 130 -9.53 8.77 3.55
CA GLY A 130 -8.70 9.26 4.65
C GLY A 130 -7.73 10.36 4.18
N MET A 131 -7.12 10.16 3.01
CA MET A 131 -6.19 11.11 2.41
C MET A 131 -6.85 12.43 2.00
N GLU A 132 -8.12 12.43 1.61
CA GLU A 132 -8.87 13.65 1.26
C GLU A 132 -8.89 14.66 2.42
N TYR A 133 -9.11 14.19 3.65
CA TYR A 133 -9.08 15.05 4.84
C TYR A 133 -7.66 15.47 5.26
N VAL A 134 -6.68 14.58 5.13
CA VAL A 134 -5.26 14.91 5.39
C VAL A 134 -4.76 15.99 4.44
N ASN A 135 -5.11 15.91 3.16
CA ASN A 135 -4.77 16.91 2.13
C ASN A 135 -5.45 18.27 2.36
N LEU A 136 -6.55 18.33 3.11
CA LEU A 136 -7.16 19.58 3.58
C LEU A 136 -6.48 20.17 4.82
N GLY A 137 -5.41 19.54 5.34
CA GLY A 137 -4.73 19.94 6.58
C GLY A 137 -5.44 19.48 7.86
N ILE A 138 -6.35 18.50 7.78
CA ILE A 138 -7.01 17.91 8.95
C ILE A 138 -6.36 16.55 9.25
N PRO A 139 -5.51 16.42 10.29
CA PRO A 139 -4.69 15.23 10.52
C PRO A 139 -5.50 14.04 11.07
N VAL A 140 -6.15 13.29 10.19
CA VAL A 140 -6.84 12.03 10.51
C VAL A 140 -5.81 10.93 10.82
N ASN A 141 -6.02 10.18 11.91
CA ASN A 141 -5.10 9.09 12.28
C ASN A 141 -5.35 7.83 11.41
N TYR A 142 -4.69 7.80 10.24
CA TYR A 142 -4.77 6.70 9.28
C TYR A 142 -4.30 5.35 9.86
N GLY A 143 -3.19 5.35 10.62
CA GLY A 143 -2.64 4.12 11.20
C GLY A 143 -3.59 3.45 12.18
N LEU A 144 -4.24 4.24 13.06
CA LEU A 144 -5.26 3.74 13.98
C LEU A 144 -6.46 3.15 13.24
N ALA A 145 -6.94 3.81 12.18
CA ALA A 145 -8.08 3.35 11.40
C ALA A 145 -7.79 2.04 10.65
N ARG A 146 -6.62 1.93 9.99
CA ARG A 146 -6.18 0.70 9.32
C ARG A 146 -5.98 -0.46 10.32
N GLY A 147 -5.47 -0.15 11.51
CA GLY A 147 -5.33 -1.12 12.60
C GLY A 147 -6.66 -1.64 13.13
N ALA A 148 -7.63 -0.75 13.37
CA ALA A 148 -8.98 -1.13 13.77
C ALA A 148 -9.68 -2.01 12.73
N GLY A 149 -9.50 -1.72 11.44
CA GLY A 149 -9.97 -2.58 10.35
C GLY A 149 -9.46 -4.02 10.45
N SER A 150 -8.17 -4.20 10.76
CA SER A 150 -7.55 -5.52 10.93
C SER A 150 -8.10 -6.27 12.16
N VAL A 151 -8.35 -5.57 13.27
CA VAL A 151 -8.97 -6.15 14.47
C VAL A 151 -10.41 -6.58 14.20
N CYS A 152 -11.21 -5.73 13.53
CA CYS A 152 -12.58 -6.07 13.14
C CYS A 152 -12.63 -7.26 12.17
N PHE A 153 -11.70 -7.32 11.21
CA PHE A 153 -11.56 -8.46 10.28
C PHE A 153 -11.26 -9.76 11.05
N ALA A 154 -10.29 -9.76 11.95
CA ALA A 154 -9.91 -10.96 12.71
C ALA A 154 -11.04 -11.42 13.65
N LEU A 155 -11.68 -10.51 14.39
CA LEU A 155 -12.80 -10.84 15.28
C LEU A 155 -14.02 -11.37 14.50
N LEU A 156 -14.35 -10.78 13.35
CA LEU A 156 -15.44 -11.29 12.53
C LEU A 156 -15.08 -12.62 11.85
N SER A 157 -13.82 -12.83 11.45
CA SER A 157 -13.36 -14.13 10.92
C SER A 157 -13.62 -15.28 11.90
N LEU A 158 -13.35 -15.06 13.20
CA LEU A 158 -13.68 -16.03 14.26
C LEU A 158 -15.18 -16.31 14.32
N ALA A 159 -16.02 -15.27 14.28
CA ALA A 159 -17.46 -15.41 14.40
C ALA A 159 -18.12 -16.04 13.16
N LEU A 160 -17.63 -15.74 11.95
CA LEU A 160 -18.26 -16.16 10.69
C LEU A 160 -18.29 -17.66 10.49
N GLY A 161 -17.27 -18.40 10.95
CA GLY A 161 -17.27 -19.86 10.85
C GLY A 161 -18.39 -20.52 11.67
N PHE A 162 -18.57 -20.09 12.93
CA PHE A 162 -19.70 -20.55 13.75
C PHE A 162 -21.06 -20.07 13.21
N VAL A 163 -21.11 -18.92 12.53
CA VAL A 163 -22.34 -18.40 11.90
C VAL A 163 -22.70 -19.23 10.68
N THR A 164 -21.74 -19.60 9.84
CA THR A 164 -21.98 -20.39 8.61
C THR A 164 -22.36 -21.84 8.94
N GLU A 165 -21.75 -22.45 9.95
CA GLU A 165 -22.18 -23.74 10.50
C GLU A 165 -23.63 -23.73 11.01
N ARG A 166 -24.03 -22.67 11.72
CA ARG A 166 -25.34 -22.61 12.39
C ARG A 166 -26.48 -22.12 11.50
N PHE A 167 -26.20 -21.20 10.58
CA PHE A 167 -27.21 -20.50 9.77
C PHE A 167 -27.04 -20.73 8.26
N GLY A 168 -26.05 -21.50 7.84
CA GLY A 168 -25.72 -21.75 6.44
C GLY A 168 -24.97 -20.59 5.77
N VAL A 169 -24.48 -20.85 4.57
CA VAL A 169 -23.61 -19.91 3.83
C VAL A 169 -24.29 -18.60 3.41
N ASP A 170 -25.62 -18.57 3.30
CA ASP A 170 -26.36 -17.35 2.97
C ASP A 170 -26.26 -16.28 4.07
N ALA A 171 -25.93 -16.66 5.31
CA ALA A 171 -25.63 -15.72 6.38
C ALA A 171 -24.45 -14.78 6.04
N LEU A 172 -23.51 -15.21 5.18
CA LEU A 172 -22.41 -14.37 4.68
C LEU A 172 -22.94 -13.18 3.87
N ILE A 173 -23.91 -13.43 2.99
CA ILE A 173 -24.51 -12.40 2.12
C ILE A 173 -25.40 -11.47 2.96
N VAL A 174 -26.17 -12.01 3.92
CA VAL A 174 -26.94 -11.18 4.87
C VAL A 174 -26.01 -10.26 5.68
N LEU A 175 -24.88 -10.76 6.18
CA LEU A 175 -23.93 -9.94 6.94
C LEU A 175 -23.19 -8.92 6.06
N SER A 176 -22.79 -9.29 4.83
CA SER A 176 -22.27 -8.34 3.82
C SER A 176 -23.23 -7.17 3.61
N LEU A 177 -24.51 -7.46 3.38
CA LEU A 177 -25.56 -6.48 3.18
C LEU A 177 -25.75 -5.59 4.41
N VAL A 178 -25.83 -6.17 5.62
CA VAL A 178 -25.98 -5.41 6.87
C VAL A 178 -24.80 -4.46 7.10
N PHE A 179 -23.56 -4.94 7.03
CA PHE A 179 -22.38 -4.09 7.22
C PHE A 179 -22.25 -3.02 6.14
N SER A 180 -22.62 -3.33 4.89
CA SER A 180 -22.64 -2.37 3.78
C SER A 180 -23.69 -1.28 3.96
N LEU A 181 -24.90 -1.61 4.42
CA LEU A 181 -25.94 -0.64 4.74
C LEU A 181 -25.56 0.24 5.94
N CYS A 182 -24.98 -0.33 7.00
CA CYS A 182 -24.40 0.43 8.11
C CYS A 182 -23.29 1.37 7.63
N LEU A 183 -22.43 0.92 6.71
CA LEU A 183 -21.35 1.72 6.14
C LEU A 183 -21.88 2.86 5.25
N ILE A 184 -22.90 2.63 4.42
CA ILE A 184 -23.59 3.68 3.66
C ILE A 184 -24.21 4.71 4.61
N GLY A 185 -24.89 4.26 5.67
CA GLY A 185 -25.44 5.14 6.70
C GLY A 185 -24.36 6.00 7.38
N LEU A 186 -23.23 5.41 7.74
CA LEU A 186 -22.07 6.13 8.29
C LEU A 186 -21.49 7.15 7.29
N LEU A 187 -21.31 6.76 6.02
CA LEU A 187 -20.83 7.62 4.93
C LEU A 187 -21.80 8.79 4.63
N ALA A 188 -23.11 8.60 4.83
CA ALA A 188 -24.09 9.68 4.74
C ALA A 188 -23.81 10.79 5.77
N THR A 189 -23.26 10.45 6.96
CA THR A 189 -22.90 11.42 8.01
C THR A 189 -21.60 12.20 7.75
N TYR A 190 -20.80 11.85 6.74
CA TYR A 190 -19.57 12.58 6.45
C TYR A 190 -19.88 13.96 5.85
N GLN A 191 -19.22 14.99 6.38
CA GLN A 191 -19.32 16.33 5.84
C GLN A 191 -18.55 16.41 4.52
N SER A 192 -19.17 17.05 3.52
CA SER A 192 -18.51 17.33 2.25
C SER A 192 -17.23 18.12 2.46
N THR A 193 -16.14 17.62 1.91
CA THR A 193 -14.82 18.27 1.87
C THR A 193 -14.88 19.65 1.22
N ARG A 194 -15.73 19.83 0.20
CA ARG A 194 -16.02 21.15 -0.37
C ARG A 194 -16.65 22.11 0.65
N LYS A 195 -17.63 21.65 1.43
CA LYS A 195 -18.23 22.45 2.51
C LYS A 195 -17.23 22.77 3.62
N LEU A 196 -16.35 21.84 3.99
CA LEU A 196 -15.27 22.11 4.95
C LEU A 196 -14.29 23.14 4.41
N LYS A 197 -13.97 23.07 3.11
CA LYS A 197 -13.13 24.05 2.41
C LYS A 197 -13.73 25.45 2.47
N GLU A 198 -15.02 25.56 2.15
CA GLU A 198 -15.82 26.80 2.18
C GLU A 198 -15.95 27.35 3.63
N MET A 199 -16.37 26.54 4.60
CA MET A 199 -16.62 26.96 5.99
C MET A 199 -15.37 27.39 6.76
N TYR A 200 -14.21 26.83 6.44
CA TYR A 200 -12.98 27.05 7.20
C TYR A 200 -11.85 27.74 6.42
N GLY A 201 -12.09 28.13 5.16
CA GLY A 201 -11.09 28.79 4.31
C GLY A 201 -9.86 27.93 4.01
N LEU A 202 -10.01 26.61 4.01
CA LEU A 202 -8.90 25.67 3.83
C LEU A 202 -8.46 25.63 2.35
N GLY A 203 -7.17 25.45 2.09
CA GLY A 203 -6.64 25.26 0.73
C GLY A 203 -6.11 26.49 0.00
N SER A 204 -5.80 27.59 0.71
CA SER A 204 -5.02 28.74 0.18
C SER A 204 -3.59 28.81 0.75
N ARG A 205 -3.14 27.79 1.46
CA ARG A 205 -1.76 27.66 1.95
C ARG A 205 -1.22 26.29 1.58
N VAL A 206 -0.19 26.28 0.73
CA VAL A 206 0.72 25.13 0.62
C VAL A 206 1.27 24.89 2.04
N PRO A 207 1.30 23.64 2.55
CA PRO A 207 1.97 23.39 3.81
C PRO A 207 3.45 23.72 3.64
N GLU A 208 3.89 24.78 4.31
CA GLU A 208 5.30 25.02 4.58
C GLU A 208 5.87 23.74 5.19
N LYS A 209 7.02 23.28 4.69
CA LYS A 209 7.63 22.04 5.17
C LYS A 209 7.79 22.18 6.68
N VAL A 210 7.11 21.32 7.45
CA VAL A 210 7.43 21.11 8.85
C VAL A 210 8.84 20.53 8.84
N ASN A 211 9.83 21.41 9.06
CA ASN A 211 11.20 20.99 9.21
C ASN A 211 11.23 19.96 10.34
N SER A 212 11.67 18.75 10.00
CA SER A 212 12.12 17.80 10.99
C SER A 212 13.29 18.44 11.72
N SER A 213 13.05 18.93 12.93
CA SER A 213 14.08 19.39 13.85
C SER A 213 14.89 18.19 14.36
N SER A 214 15.72 17.64 13.48
CA SER A 214 17.01 17.11 13.92
C SER A 214 17.78 18.27 14.56
N PRO A 215 18.28 18.16 15.80
CA PRO A 215 19.09 19.20 16.38
C PRO A 215 20.39 19.34 15.57
N GLN A 216 20.56 20.50 14.92
CA GLN A 216 21.90 20.92 14.52
C GLN A 216 22.60 21.52 15.74
N PRO A 217 23.94 21.37 15.85
CA PRO A 217 24.67 21.90 16.99
C PRO A 217 24.58 23.43 17.03
N GLU A 218 24.44 23.99 18.24
CA GLU A 218 24.43 25.43 18.44
C GLU A 218 25.80 26.02 18.11
N ASP A 219 25.82 26.96 17.16
CA ASP A 219 27.01 27.76 16.84
C ASP A 219 27.14 28.88 17.88
N SER A 220 27.92 28.63 18.93
CA SER A 220 28.04 29.51 20.09
C SER A 220 28.99 30.69 19.84
N SER A 221 28.60 31.61 18.96
CA SER A 221 29.33 32.86 18.72
C SER A 221 28.77 34.03 19.54
N HIS A 222 28.98 34.01 20.86
CA HIS A 222 28.92 35.21 21.70
C HIS A 222 30.33 35.58 22.19
N PRO A 223 30.74 36.86 22.13
CA PRO A 223 32.10 37.25 22.49
C PRO A 223 32.27 37.24 24.01
N ILE A 224 33.18 36.38 24.50
CA ILE A 224 33.60 36.38 25.90
C ILE A 224 34.79 37.33 26.03
N ASP A 225 34.53 38.51 26.62
CA ASP A 225 35.58 39.36 27.18
C ASP A 225 36.23 38.63 28.36
N SER A 226 37.56 38.45 28.29
CA SER A 226 38.36 37.87 29.37
C SER A 226 39.76 38.49 29.39
N THR A 227 39.83 39.71 29.92
CA THR A 227 41.08 40.25 30.45
C THR A 227 41.45 39.56 31.77
N LYS A 228 42.75 39.27 31.95
CA LYS A 228 43.37 38.47 33.05
C LYS A 228 43.13 36.95 32.88
N PHE A 229 44.08 36.06 33.17
CA PHE A 229 45.17 36.12 34.16
C PHE A 229 46.45 35.41 33.65
N ASP A 230 47.59 35.68 34.29
CA ASP A 230 48.94 35.23 33.90
C ASP A 230 49.27 33.74 34.14
N ALA A 231 50.41 33.33 33.56
CA ALA A 231 51.45 32.42 34.11
C ALA A 231 51.75 31.07 33.41
N ASP A 232 52.82 31.12 32.59
CA ASP A 232 54.04 30.29 32.70
C ASP A 232 54.12 28.84 32.14
N SER A 233 55.38 28.41 31.91
CA SER A 233 55.90 27.06 31.59
C SER A 233 56.03 26.57 30.12
N SER A 234 56.96 27.20 29.39
CA SER A 234 58.18 26.58 28.80
C SER A 234 58.16 25.39 27.78
N GLN A 235 59.14 25.47 26.84
CA GLN A 235 59.74 24.44 25.94
C GLN A 235 59.19 24.38 24.49
N LYS A 236 59.97 24.80 23.47
CA LYS A 236 60.81 23.98 22.54
C LYS A 236 60.01 22.92 21.75
N ALA A 237 60.03 22.77 20.42
CA ALA A 237 60.69 23.44 19.26
C ALA A 237 59.95 22.99 17.94
N GLU A 238 60.38 23.13 16.67
CA GLU A 238 61.63 23.60 16.02
C GLU A 238 61.41 24.03 14.53
N ALA A 239 62.17 25.06 14.08
CA ALA A 239 62.71 25.41 12.75
C ALA A 239 62.09 25.01 11.37
N GLY A 240 62.06 26.00 10.44
CA GLY A 240 62.02 25.86 8.95
C GLY A 240 60.66 26.17 8.28
N ASN A 241 60.55 26.84 7.12
CA ASN A 241 61.56 27.45 6.23
C ASN A 241 60.96 28.55 5.29
N VAL A 242 61.64 29.70 5.15
CA VAL A 242 61.74 30.67 4.01
C VAL A 242 60.58 30.85 2.99
N ALA A 243 59.78 31.93 3.15
CA ALA A 243 59.67 33.20 2.36
C ALA A 243 60.06 33.29 0.84
N PRO A 244 59.83 34.42 0.09
CA PRO A 244 58.68 35.35 -0.04
C PRO A 244 58.39 35.82 -1.52
N THR A 245 57.72 36.98 -1.70
CA THR A 245 57.61 37.86 -2.92
C THR A 245 56.57 37.52 -4.02
N ALA A 246 55.97 38.46 -4.78
CA ALA A 246 55.71 39.91 -4.60
C ALA A 246 54.64 40.43 -5.62
N MET A 247 54.02 41.58 -5.29
CA MET A 247 53.28 42.49 -6.21
C MET A 247 54.25 43.66 -6.60
N PRO A 248 53.90 44.78 -7.30
CA PRO A 248 52.70 45.19 -8.05
C PRO A 248 53.03 45.75 -9.48
N PRO A 249 52.65 47.00 -9.90
CA PRO A 249 51.43 47.37 -10.65
C PRO A 249 51.72 48.02 -12.03
N THR A 250 50.66 48.45 -12.76
CA THR A 250 50.69 49.72 -13.55
C THR A 250 49.28 50.26 -13.82
N GLU A 251 49.17 51.58 -14.00
CA GLU A 251 47.94 52.36 -14.10
C GLU A 251 47.58 52.83 -15.54
N ASN A 252 46.40 53.44 -15.63
CA ASN A 252 46.11 54.73 -16.30
C ASN A 252 45.67 54.83 -17.79
N SER A 253 44.50 55.47 -17.93
CA SER A 253 44.20 56.63 -18.80
C SER A 253 44.03 56.45 -20.32
N SER A 254 42.81 56.66 -20.83
CA SER A 254 42.38 57.96 -21.40
C SER A 254 41.00 57.87 -22.11
N ALA A 255 40.36 59.02 -22.35
CA ALA A 255 38.96 59.13 -22.82
C ALA A 255 38.84 59.36 -24.34
N SER A 256 37.66 59.14 -24.94
CA SER A 256 36.84 60.26 -25.48
C SER A 256 35.45 59.84 -26.06
N THR A 257 34.47 60.75 -25.95
CA THR A 257 33.43 61.10 -26.96
C THR A 257 32.26 60.15 -27.32
N THR A 258 31.14 60.35 -26.60
CA THR A 258 29.79 60.68 -27.13
C THR A 258 29.07 59.79 -28.17
N ALA A 259 28.01 59.10 -27.72
CA ALA A 259 26.74 58.96 -28.47
C ALA A 259 25.55 58.65 -27.54
N THR A 260 24.72 59.64 -27.24
CA THR A 260 23.50 59.46 -26.41
C THR A 260 22.37 58.83 -27.21
N THR A 261 22.01 57.59 -26.88
CA THR A 261 20.72 56.98 -27.26
C THR A 261 19.92 56.65 -26.00
N HIS A 262 18.75 57.28 -25.85
CA HIS A 262 17.83 56.98 -24.74
C HIS A 262 17.14 55.63 -24.98
N LEU A 263 17.80 54.55 -24.55
CA LEU A 263 17.15 53.25 -24.34
C LEU A 263 16.70 53.18 -22.88
N SER A 264 15.38 53.29 -22.68
CA SER A 264 14.73 53.05 -21.39
C SER A 264 14.86 51.57 -21.03
N ALA A 265 15.96 51.21 -20.37
CA ALA A 265 16.16 49.89 -19.77
C ALA A 265 15.23 49.77 -18.54
N THR A 266 13.96 49.44 -18.78
CA THR A 266 13.08 48.92 -17.74
C THR A 266 13.65 47.61 -17.24
N ALA A 267 14.36 47.64 -16.12
CA ALA A 267 14.84 46.45 -15.46
C ALA A 267 13.63 45.56 -15.12
N THR A 268 13.53 44.40 -15.77
CA THR A 268 12.57 43.35 -15.38
C THR A 268 12.77 43.06 -13.90
N PRO A 269 11.74 43.21 -13.04
CA PRO A 269 11.87 42.97 -11.61
C PRO A 269 12.44 41.58 -11.32
N ALA A 270 13.23 41.43 -10.26
CA ALA A 270 13.82 40.14 -9.89
C ALA A 270 12.77 39.02 -9.74
N SER A 271 11.57 39.36 -9.27
CA SER A 271 10.41 38.47 -9.19
C SER A 271 9.94 37.93 -10.56
N GLU A 272 10.15 38.67 -11.63
CA GLU A 272 9.80 38.26 -12.99
C GLU A 272 10.84 37.28 -13.54
N ILE A 273 12.13 37.54 -13.27
CA ILE A 273 13.24 36.61 -13.58
C ILE A 273 13.07 35.29 -12.81
N ASP A 274 12.75 35.34 -11.52
CA ASP A 274 12.43 34.15 -10.71
C ASP A 274 11.19 33.41 -11.26
N SER A 275 10.16 34.14 -11.71
CA SER A 275 8.98 33.51 -12.32
C SER A 275 9.28 32.82 -13.65
N ILE A 276 10.22 33.35 -14.44
CA ILE A 276 10.68 32.80 -15.71
C ILE A 276 11.60 31.60 -15.46
N ALA A 277 12.48 31.67 -14.46
CA ALA A 277 13.30 30.54 -14.01
C ALA A 277 12.43 29.40 -13.47
N ALA A 278 11.41 29.70 -12.67
CA ALA A 278 10.43 28.75 -12.16
C ALA A 278 9.50 28.18 -13.26
N ARG A 279 9.21 28.95 -14.32
CA ARG A 279 8.54 28.43 -15.53
C ARG A 279 9.45 27.51 -16.33
N ARG A 280 10.72 27.87 -16.54
CA ARG A 280 11.69 27.04 -17.28
C ARG A 280 11.97 25.72 -16.57
N THR A 281 12.11 25.69 -15.24
CA THR A 281 12.22 24.42 -14.50
C THR A 281 10.94 23.62 -14.59
N ARG A 282 9.75 24.24 -14.48
CA ARG A 282 8.47 23.54 -14.74
C ARG A 282 8.34 22.97 -16.14
N GLU A 283 8.84 23.66 -17.17
CA GLU A 283 8.78 23.20 -18.57
C GLU A 283 9.84 22.12 -18.87
N GLN A 284 11.00 22.16 -18.20
CA GLN A 284 12.01 21.10 -18.25
C GLN A 284 11.54 19.83 -17.52
N ASP A 285 10.89 19.94 -16.36
CA ASP A 285 10.28 18.79 -15.67
C ASP A 285 9.03 18.24 -16.39
N ALA A 286 8.30 19.06 -17.17
CA ALA A 286 7.04 18.68 -17.81
C ALA A 286 7.18 18.04 -19.21
N SER A 287 8.39 17.90 -19.76
CA SER A 287 8.59 17.56 -21.18
C SER A 287 9.18 16.16 -21.47
N VAL A 288 9.50 15.36 -20.45
CA VAL A 288 9.90 13.94 -20.64
C VAL A 288 8.75 13.02 -20.21
N PRO A 289 7.97 12.41 -21.14
CA PRO A 289 7.02 11.37 -20.76
C PRO A 289 7.77 10.21 -20.11
N SER A 290 7.37 9.83 -18.89
CA SER A 290 8.03 8.78 -18.10
C SER A 290 8.22 7.52 -18.97
N PRO A 291 9.45 7.03 -19.18
CA PRO A 291 9.66 5.92 -20.10
C PRO A 291 8.84 4.71 -19.65
N GLY A 292 8.13 4.06 -20.58
CA GLY A 292 7.20 2.99 -20.23
C GLY A 292 7.88 1.79 -19.54
N MET A 293 7.08 0.92 -18.91
CA MET A 293 7.54 -0.24 -18.13
C MET A 293 8.59 -1.12 -18.87
N ARG A 294 8.53 -1.18 -20.21
CA ARG A 294 9.55 -1.84 -21.05
C ARG A 294 10.96 -1.25 -20.89
N ALA A 295 11.09 0.07 -20.85
CA ALA A 295 12.37 0.76 -20.68
C ALA A 295 12.94 0.53 -19.26
N MET A 296 12.07 0.54 -18.24
CA MET A 296 12.44 0.21 -16.86
C MET A 296 13.05 -1.20 -16.74
N PHE A 297 12.45 -2.21 -17.37
CA PHE A 297 12.99 -3.59 -17.36
C PHE A 297 14.18 -3.80 -18.31
N ALA A 298 14.32 -3.00 -19.36
CA ALA A 298 15.52 -3.00 -20.20
C ALA A 298 16.74 -2.46 -19.43
N ALA A 299 16.55 -1.39 -18.65
CA ALA A 299 17.57 -0.82 -17.76
C ALA A 299 17.88 -1.73 -16.56
N ASP A 300 16.87 -2.37 -15.95
CA ASP A 300 17.05 -3.27 -14.82
C ASP A 300 16.36 -4.62 -14.99
N ARG A 301 17.11 -5.57 -15.56
CA ARG A 301 16.71 -6.98 -15.65
C ARG A 301 16.62 -7.68 -14.29
N GLY A 302 17.33 -7.18 -13.26
CA GLY A 302 17.27 -7.72 -11.91
C GLY A 302 15.92 -7.44 -11.23
N LEU A 303 15.31 -6.30 -11.52
CA LEU A 303 13.94 -5.96 -11.11
C LEU A 303 12.91 -6.90 -11.75
N LEU A 304 13.04 -7.23 -13.03
CA LEU A 304 12.14 -8.19 -13.69
C LEU A 304 12.23 -9.59 -13.05
N ILE A 305 13.44 -10.06 -12.77
CA ILE A 305 13.70 -11.33 -12.05
C ILE A 305 13.06 -11.31 -10.65
N LEU A 306 13.18 -10.19 -9.93
CA LEU A 306 12.57 -10.01 -8.62
C LEU A 306 11.03 -10.08 -8.67
N LEU A 307 10.41 -9.37 -9.62
CA LEU A 307 8.96 -9.36 -9.80
C LEU A 307 8.42 -10.73 -10.21
N LEU A 308 9.17 -11.50 -11.01
CA LEU A 308 8.84 -12.90 -11.31
C LEU A 308 8.86 -13.76 -10.03
N GLY A 309 9.85 -13.55 -9.15
CA GLY A 309 9.90 -14.22 -7.85
C GLY A 309 8.70 -13.88 -6.96
N PHE A 310 8.34 -12.59 -6.89
CA PHE A 310 7.14 -12.14 -6.17
C PHE A 310 5.85 -12.72 -6.75
N PHE A 311 5.71 -12.73 -8.08
CA PHE A 311 4.57 -13.37 -8.76
C PHE A 311 4.42 -14.84 -8.33
N LEU A 312 5.48 -15.63 -8.38
CA LEU A 312 5.45 -17.05 -8.00
C LEU A 312 5.16 -17.27 -6.50
N ILE A 313 5.73 -16.45 -5.61
CA ILE A 313 5.37 -16.47 -4.18
C ILE A 313 3.87 -16.18 -4.01
N PHE A 314 3.33 -15.20 -4.74
CA PHE A 314 1.93 -14.81 -4.63
C PHE A 314 0.96 -15.84 -5.24
N VAL A 315 1.35 -16.57 -6.29
CA VAL A 315 0.59 -17.75 -6.78
C VAL A 315 0.35 -18.75 -5.64
N GLY A 316 1.40 -19.15 -4.91
CA GLY A 316 1.26 -20.04 -3.75
C GLY A 316 0.49 -19.41 -2.57
N HIS A 317 0.74 -18.12 -2.29
CA HIS A 317 0.01 -17.39 -1.25
C HIS A 317 -1.51 -17.36 -1.50
N PHE A 318 -1.95 -17.06 -2.72
CA PHE A 318 -3.37 -17.01 -3.04
C PHE A 318 -4.02 -18.39 -3.03
N MET A 319 -3.33 -19.43 -3.55
CA MET A 319 -3.77 -20.83 -3.37
C MET A 319 -4.04 -21.16 -1.90
N ASN A 320 -3.11 -20.81 -1.00
CA ASN A 320 -3.25 -21.09 0.43
C ASN A 320 -4.45 -20.36 1.07
N ASN A 321 -4.68 -19.08 0.74
CA ASN A 321 -5.73 -18.29 1.41
C ASN A 321 -7.12 -18.57 0.84
N THR A 322 -7.26 -18.57 -0.49
CA THR A 322 -8.56 -18.78 -1.14
C THR A 322 -9.11 -20.18 -0.87
N TYR A 323 -8.25 -21.19 -0.74
CA TYR A 323 -8.64 -22.56 -0.46
C TYR A 323 -8.36 -23.01 0.97
N MET A 324 -8.31 -22.06 1.93
CA MET A 324 -8.11 -22.38 3.34
C MET A 324 -9.16 -23.38 3.87
N ILE A 325 -10.41 -23.28 3.39
CA ILE A 325 -11.48 -24.22 3.77
C ILE A 325 -11.16 -25.67 3.39
N ASP A 326 -10.53 -25.90 2.23
CA ASP A 326 -10.16 -27.26 1.79
C ASP A 326 -8.92 -27.79 2.54
N LEU A 327 -7.99 -26.89 2.88
CA LEU A 327 -6.81 -27.22 3.68
C LEU A 327 -7.20 -27.64 5.10
N VAL A 328 -8.22 -27.00 5.66
CA VAL A 328 -8.83 -27.34 6.94
C VAL A 328 -9.67 -28.63 6.83
N GLY A 329 -10.51 -28.74 5.80
CA GLY A 329 -11.34 -29.92 5.53
C GLY A 329 -10.53 -31.21 5.31
N ARG A 330 -9.29 -31.12 4.82
CA ARG A 330 -8.34 -32.25 4.73
C ARG A 330 -8.09 -32.93 6.08
N PHE A 331 -8.26 -32.22 7.19
CA PHE A 331 -8.10 -32.72 8.55
C PHE A 331 -9.44 -32.94 9.29
N GLY A 332 -10.57 -32.88 8.56
CA GLY A 332 -11.91 -32.97 9.12
C GLY A 332 -12.39 -31.71 9.86
N GLY A 333 -11.68 -30.58 9.70
CA GLY A 333 -12.08 -29.30 10.29
C GLY A 333 -13.21 -28.61 9.53
N SER A 334 -13.84 -27.64 10.18
CA SER A 334 -15.07 -26.97 9.72
C SER A 334 -14.88 -25.50 9.31
N ASP A 335 -15.98 -24.79 9.02
CA ASP A 335 -15.93 -23.35 8.73
C ASP A 335 -15.40 -22.53 9.93
N ALA A 336 -15.70 -22.95 11.17
CA ALA A 336 -15.11 -22.38 12.40
C ALA A 336 -13.59 -22.52 12.42
N ASP A 337 -13.04 -23.68 12.06
CA ASP A 337 -11.60 -23.92 11.99
C ASP A 337 -10.92 -23.04 10.92
N MET A 338 -11.56 -22.84 9.76
CA MET A 338 -11.11 -21.89 8.74
C MET A 338 -11.15 -20.44 9.26
N GLY A 339 -12.21 -20.07 9.98
CA GLY A 339 -12.35 -18.77 10.63
C GLY A 339 -11.25 -18.50 11.65
N ILE A 340 -10.90 -19.51 12.45
CA ILE A 340 -9.79 -19.49 13.41
C ILE A 340 -8.44 -19.31 12.69
N ALA A 341 -8.16 -20.13 11.67
CA ALA A 341 -6.92 -20.02 10.89
C ALA A 341 -6.75 -18.62 10.25
N THR A 342 -7.84 -18.08 9.69
CA THR A 342 -7.89 -16.76 9.04
C THR A 342 -7.71 -15.62 10.05
N ALA A 343 -8.41 -15.69 11.19
CA ALA A 343 -8.28 -14.71 12.27
C ALA A 343 -6.87 -14.69 12.86
N PHE A 344 -6.27 -15.86 13.07
CA PHE A 344 -4.93 -16.01 13.62
C PHE A 344 -3.89 -15.38 12.68
N ALA A 345 -3.97 -15.69 11.38
CA ALA A 345 -3.15 -15.04 10.36
C ALA A 345 -3.31 -13.50 10.36
N ALA A 346 -4.55 -12.99 10.32
CA ALA A 346 -4.84 -11.55 10.29
C ALA A 346 -4.36 -10.80 11.56
N SER A 347 -4.47 -11.43 12.74
CA SER A 347 -4.06 -10.84 14.01
C SER A 347 -2.56 -10.53 14.09
N LEU A 348 -1.74 -11.32 13.37
CA LEU A 348 -0.28 -11.17 13.33
C LEU A 348 0.18 -10.06 12.38
N GLU A 349 -0.66 -9.64 11.43
CA GLU A 349 -0.22 -8.72 10.38
C GLU A 349 0.05 -7.30 10.89
N LEU A 350 -0.83 -6.78 11.75
CA LEU A 350 -0.70 -5.41 12.23
C LEU A 350 0.55 -5.20 13.11
N PRO A 351 0.86 -6.05 14.11
CA PRO A 351 2.11 -5.95 14.87
C PRO A 351 3.35 -6.10 13.97
N ALA A 352 3.32 -7.01 13.00
CA ALA A 352 4.42 -7.22 12.06
C ALA A 352 4.66 -6.01 11.14
N MET A 353 3.61 -5.44 10.53
CA MET A 353 3.76 -4.23 9.69
C MET A 353 4.26 -3.02 10.49
N ILE A 354 3.86 -2.89 11.76
CA ILE A 354 4.41 -1.88 12.68
C ILE A 354 5.90 -2.15 12.93
N LEU A 355 6.29 -3.40 13.21
CA LEU A 355 7.67 -3.79 13.43
C LEU A 355 8.57 -3.48 12.21
N VAL A 356 8.08 -3.69 10.98
CA VAL A 356 8.86 -3.40 9.76
C VAL A 356 9.30 -1.94 9.70
N ASN A 357 8.43 -0.99 10.08
CA ASN A 357 8.75 0.44 10.06
C ASN A 357 9.92 0.83 11.00
N PHE A 358 10.22 -0.01 11.99
CA PHE A 358 11.42 0.10 12.83
C PHE A 358 12.58 -0.74 12.28
N LEU A 359 12.29 -1.92 11.73
CA LEU A 359 13.27 -2.86 11.21
C LEU A 359 14.01 -2.32 9.98
N VAL A 360 13.32 -1.64 9.06
CA VAL A 360 13.95 -1.00 7.87
C VAL A 360 14.90 0.13 8.21
N LYS A 361 14.88 0.64 9.45
CA LYS A 361 15.87 1.61 9.96
C LYS A 361 17.16 0.95 10.45
N ARG A 362 17.19 -0.37 10.59
CA ARG A 362 18.33 -1.16 11.11
C ARG A 362 18.88 -2.16 10.10
N ILE A 363 18.05 -2.70 9.22
CA ILE A 363 18.44 -3.57 8.12
C ILE A 363 17.80 -3.08 6.82
N SER A 364 18.45 -3.33 5.68
CA SER A 364 17.92 -2.91 4.38
C SER A 364 16.57 -3.56 4.07
N SER A 365 15.71 -2.84 3.35
CA SER A 365 14.45 -3.34 2.77
C SER A 365 14.64 -4.67 2.02
N ALA A 366 15.78 -4.82 1.31
CA ALA A 366 16.21 -6.06 0.67
C ALA A 366 16.36 -7.25 1.64
N ASN A 367 16.91 -7.03 2.84
CA ASN A 367 17.06 -8.08 3.85
C ASN A 367 15.71 -8.44 4.48
N VAL A 368 14.82 -7.48 4.69
CA VAL A 368 13.44 -7.77 5.11
C VAL A 368 12.71 -8.62 4.07
N LEU A 369 12.91 -8.35 2.78
CA LEU A 369 12.35 -9.16 1.68
C LEU A 369 12.94 -10.58 1.62
N ARG A 370 14.24 -10.77 1.93
CA ARG A 370 14.84 -12.11 2.08
C ARG A 370 14.19 -12.90 3.21
N ILE A 371 14.01 -12.27 4.37
CA ILE A 371 13.31 -12.87 5.53
C ILE A 371 11.87 -13.23 5.15
N SER A 372 11.19 -12.37 4.40
CA SER A 372 9.83 -12.63 3.92
C SER A 372 9.76 -13.82 2.95
N ALA A 373 10.64 -13.88 1.94
CA ALA A 373 10.71 -15.02 1.02
C ALA A 373 10.97 -16.35 1.74
N VAL A 374 11.88 -16.38 2.72
CA VAL A 374 12.13 -17.56 3.56
C VAL A 374 10.91 -17.91 4.40
N SER A 375 10.22 -16.92 4.97
CA SER A 375 9.00 -17.14 5.77
C SER A 375 7.84 -17.69 4.94
N TYR A 376 7.73 -17.29 3.66
CA TYR A 376 6.77 -17.87 2.71
C TYR A 376 7.06 -19.35 2.41
N VAL A 377 8.33 -19.71 2.18
CA VAL A 377 8.74 -21.12 2.01
C VAL A 377 8.48 -21.90 3.30
N MET A 378 8.82 -21.35 4.46
CA MET A 378 8.58 -22.00 5.76
C MET A 378 7.08 -22.25 6.00
N LYS A 379 6.22 -21.26 5.72
CA LYS A 379 4.75 -21.41 5.79
C LYS A 379 4.27 -22.60 4.96
N THR A 380 4.66 -22.67 3.69
CA THR A 380 4.15 -23.69 2.77
C THR A 380 4.76 -25.08 3.04
N VAL A 381 6.02 -25.16 3.47
CA VAL A 381 6.66 -26.43 3.87
C VAL A 381 6.03 -27.00 5.14
N ILE A 382 5.72 -26.16 6.15
CA ILE A 382 4.98 -26.61 7.33
C ILE A 382 3.58 -27.08 6.94
N LEU A 383 2.89 -26.40 6.02
CA LEU A 383 1.59 -26.81 5.50
C LEU A 383 1.65 -28.15 4.74
N LEU A 384 2.72 -28.42 3.98
CA LEU A 384 2.94 -29.71 3.32
C LEU A 384 3.12 -30.85 4.34
N GLY A 385 3.86 -30.58 5.42
CA GLY A 385 4.01 -31.49 6.57
C GLY A 385 2.83 -31.51 7.54
N ALA A 386 1.74 -30.78 7.28
CA ALA A 386 0.59 -30.75 8.16
C ALA A 386 -0.17 -32.09 8.12
N VAL A 387 -0.36 -32.67 9.31
CA VAL A 387 -1.11 -33.92 9.54
C VAL A 387 -2.36 -33.70 10.38
N ASN A 388 -2.56 -32.49 10.92
CA ASN A 388 -3.69 -32.10 11.77
C ASN A 388 -3.83 -30.56 11.83
N MET A 389 -4.93 -30.10 12.41
CA MET A 389 -5.25 -28.68 12.58
C MET A 389 -4.17 -27.86 13.34
N PRO A 390 -3.58 -28.32 14.46
CA PRO A 390 -2.48 -27.60 15.11
C PRO A 390 -1.28 -27.29 14.21
N VAL A 391 -0.87 -28.21 13.33
CA VAL A 391 0.26 -27.94 12.39
C VAL A 391 -0.17 -26.98 11.27
N LEU A 392 -1.43 -27.02 10.82
CA LEU A 392 -1.97 -25.99 9.92
C LEU A 392 -1.96 -24.60 10.58
N LEU A 393 -2.35 -24.49 11.85
CA LEU A 393 -2.31 -23.22 12.60
C LEU A 393 -0.86 -22.73 12.84
N LEU A 394 0.08 -23.64 13.09
CA LEU A 394 1.51 -23.34 13.14
C LEU A 394 2.02 -22.75 11.81
N SER A 395 1.54 -23.24 10.66
CA SER A 395 1.87 -22.62 9.37
C SER A 395 1.35 -21.17 9.25
N GLN A 396 0.24 -20.82 9.93
CA GLN A 396 -0.28 -19.45 9.94
C GLN A 396 0.57 -18.50 10.80
N LEU A 397 1.32 -18.97 11.81
CA LEU A 397 2.29 -18.12 12.53
C LEU A 397 3.33 -17.50 11.58
N CYS A 398 3.68 -18.22 10.51
CA CYS A 398 4.62 -17.74 9.50
C CYS A 398 4.08 -16.53 8.70
N GLN A 399 2.78 -16.21 8.76
CA GLN A 399 2.18 -15.01 8.15
C GLN A 399 2.85 -13.72 8.65
N PHE A 400 3.26 -13.70 9.93
CA PHE A 400 3.99 -12.59 10.57
C PHE A 400 5.25 -12.22 9.78
N GLY A 401 6.10 -13.22 9.49
CA GLY A 401 7.33 -13.03 8.74
C GLY A 401 7.12 -12.98 7.23
N ALA A 402 6.04 -13.56 6.71
CA ALA A 402 5.74 -13.64 5.27
C ALA A 402 5.07 -12.36 4.74
N TYR A 403 3.74 -12.37 4.59
CA TYR A 403 2.98 -11.29 3.94
C TYR A 403 3.10 -9.96 4.69
N ALA A 404 3.08 -9.98 6.02
CA ALA A 404 3.10 -8.75 6.81
C ALA A 404 4.46 -8.02 6.76
N PHE A 405 5.56 -8.75 6.54
CA PHE A 405 6.85 -8.12 6.21
C PHE A 405 6.92 -7.70 4.74
N PHE A 406 6.37 -8.52 3.83
CA PHE A 406 6.40 -8.29 2.39
C PHE A 406 5.81 -6.93 1.99
N VAL A 407 4.59 -6.62 2.44
CA VAL A 407 3.82 -5.47 1.98
C VAL A 407 4.60 -4.15 2.15
N PRO A 408 5.01 -3.73 3.36
CA PRO A 408 5.82 -2.52 3.53
C PRO A 408 7.22 -2.63 2.88
N ALA A 409 7.92 -3.76 3.04
CA ALA A 409 9.30 -3.88 2.57
C ALA A 409 9.44 -3.83 1.04
N SER A 410 8.47 -4.39 0.31
CA SER A 410 8.43 -4.35 -1.16
C SER A 410 8.23 -2.92 -1.69
N VAL A 411 7.35 -2.14 -1.06
CA VAL A 411 7.12 -0.73 -1.42
C VAL A 411 8.40 0.09 -1.22
N TYR A 412 9.06 -0.04 -0.06
CA TYR A 412 10.34 0.62 0.21
C TYR A 412 11.42 0.20 -0.80
N TYR A 413 11.62 -1.11 -1.00
CA TYR A 413 12.65 -1.61 -1.89
C TYR A 413 12.48 -1.15 -3.34
N ILE A 414 11.24 -1.15 -3.86
CA ILE A 414 10.97 -0.64 -5.22
C ILE A 414 11.32 0.85 -5.31
N ASN A 415 10.92 1.66 -4.33
CA ASN A 415 11.22 3.10 -4.31
C ASN A 415 12.71 3.41 -4.09
N GLU A 416 13.46 2.52 -3.45
CA GLU A 416 14.91 2.62 -3.27
C GLU A 416 15.68 2.15 -4.51
N ARG A 417 15.12 1.21 -5.29
CA ARG A 417 15.77 0.58 -6.45
C ARG A 417 15.56 1.32 -7.76
N VAL A 418 14.39 1.92 -7.99
CA VAL A 418 14.10 2.60 -9.27
C VAL A 418 14.32 4.12 -9.19
N PRO A 419 14.85 4.76 -10.25
CA PRO A 419 14.91 6.22 -10.35
C PRO A 419 13.54 6.89 -10.17
N ASP A 420 13.51 8.15 -9.74
CA ASP A 420 12.28 8.89 -9.40
C ASP A 420 11.20 8.82 -10.48
N GLN A 421 11.59 9.01 -11.76
CA GLN A 421 10.70 8.93 -12.93
C GLN A 421 9.97 7.58 -13.10
N TYR A 422 10.45 6.52 -12.46
CA TYR A 422 9.89 5.16 -12.54
C TYR A 422 9.16 4.72 -11.27
N LYS A 423 9.17 5.50 -10.17
CA LYS A 423 8.62 5.04 -8.87
C LYS A 423 7.18 4.57 -8.97
N VAL A 424 6.31 5.36 -9.61
CA VAL A 424 4.90 4.99 -9.85
C VAL A 424 4.79 3.73 -10.71
N THR A 425 5.56 3.65 -11.82
CA THR A 425 5.59 2.48 -12.71
C THR A 425 6.05 1.21 -12.00
N GLY A 426 7.03 1.32 -11.10
CA GLY A 426 7.53 0.24 -10.26
C GLY A 426 6.49 -0.26 -9.27
N GLN A 427 5.76 0.63 -8.59
CA GLN A 427 4.65 0.25 -7.70
C GLN A 427 3.51 -0.42 -8.48
N SER A 428 3.16 0.08 -9.66
CA SER A 428 2.19 -0.57 -10.55
C SER A 428 2.66 -1.96 -11.01
N ALA A 429 3.95 -2.13 -11.32
CA ALA A 429 4.52 -3.43 -11.69
C ALA A 429 4.52 -4.42 -10.50
N LEU A 430 4.81 -3.94 -9.29
CA LEU A 430 4.71 -4.72 -8.04
C LEU A 430 3.27 -5.21 -7.79
N GLY A 431 2.29 -4.31 -7.88
CA GLY A 431 0.87 -4.65 -7.71
C GLY A 431 0.37 -5.62 -8.79
N MET A 432 0.80 -5.42 -10.04
CA MET A 432 0.48 -6.32 -11.15
C MET A 432 1.08 -7.71 -10.96
N ALA A 433 2.34 -7.83 -10.54
CA ALA A 433 2.97 -9.13 -10.31
C ALA A 433 2.33 -9.90 -9.14
N THR A 434 2.00 -9.20 -8.04
CA THR A 434 1.52 -9.81 -6.79
C THR A 434 0.01 -10.02 -6.78
N MET A 435 -0.75 -8.93 -6.64
CA MET A 435 -2.20 -8.95 -6.47
C MET A 435 -2.94 -9.25 -7.79
N GLY A 436 -2.42 -8.76 -8.92
CA GLY A 436 -3.01 -8.98 -10.24
C GLY A 436 -2.79 -10.40 -10.77
N LEU A 437 -1.64 -10.65 -11.36
CA LEU A 437 -1.29 -11.91 -12.00
C LEU A 437 -1.10 -13.04 -10.98
N GLY A 438 -0.41 -12.78 -9.87
CA GLY A 438 -0.20 -13.79 -8.82
C GLY A 438 -1.53 -14.27 -8.22
N GLY A 439 -2.44 -13.35 -7.94
CA GLY A 439 -3.82 -13.65 -7.54
C GLY A 439 -4.62 -14.41 -8.58
N ALA A 440 -4.68 -13.91 -9.81
CA ALA A 440 -5.45 -14.56 -10.87
C ALA A 440 -4.97 -15.99 -11.17
N VAL A 441 -3.65 -16.18 -11.30
CA VAL A 441 -3.05 -17.48 -11.58
C VAL A 441 -3.14 -18.40 -10.36
N GLY A 442 -2.87 -17.89 -9.15
CA GLY A 442 -2.99 -18.67 -7.91
C GLY A 442 -4.39 -19.23 -7.69
N ASN A 443 -5.41 -18.39 -7.85
CA ASN A 443 -6.81 -18.81 -7.68
C ASN A 443 -7.24 -19.80 -8.77
N PHE A 444 -6.99 -19.49 -10.05
CA PHE A 444 -7.36 -20.39 -11.14
C PHE A 444 -6.63 -21.74 -11.08
N LEU A 445 -5.31 -21.72 -10.92
CA LEU A 445 -4.48 -22.93 -10.91
C LEU A 445 -4.73 -23.76 -9.65
N GLY A 446 -4.96 -23.13 -8.50
CA GLY A 446 -5.29 -23.84 -7.26
C GLY A 446 -6.54 -24.69 -7.41
N GLY A 447 -7.60 -24.10 -7.95
CA GLY A 447 -8.86 -24.81 -8.22
C GLY A 447 -8.70 -25.96 -9.19
N ARG A 448 -8.00 -25.73 -10.31
CA ARG A 448 -7.74 -26.75 -11.34
C ARG A 448 -6.90 -27.92 -10.81
N VAL A 449 -5.88 -27.63 -10.00
CA VAL A 449 -5.04 -28.67 -9.39
C VAL A 449 -5.82 -29.43 -8.33
N GLN A 450 -6.71 -28.78 -7.56
CA GLN A 450 -7.57 -29.50 -6.61
C GLN A 450 -8.53 -30.48 -7.28
N ASP A 451 -9.25 -30.07 -8.32
CA ASP A 451 -10.26 -30.95 -8.93
C ASP A 451 -9.64 -32.18 -9.63
N VAL A 452 -8.34 -32.11 -10.00
CA VAL A 452 -7.61 -33.19 -10.70
C VAL A 452 -6.72 -34.01 -9.75
N PHE A 453 -6.03 -33.37 -8.81
CA PHE A 453 -5.00 -33.98 -7.95
C PHE A 453 -5.29 -33.84 -6.44
N GLY A 454 -6.45 -33.30 -6.07
CA GLY A 454 -6.86 -33.05 -4.70
C GLY A 454 -6.07 -31.93 -4.00
N VAL A 455 -6.47 -31.67 -2.75
CA VAL A 455 -5.85 -30.66 -1.89
C VAL A 455 -4.35 -30.90 -1.72
N SER A 456 -3.92 -32.15 -1.58
CA SER A 456 -2.50 -32.53 -1.47
C SER A 456 -1.69 -32.10 -2.70
N GLY A 457 -2.21 -32.29 -3.92
CA GLY A 457 -1.57 -31.83 -5.15
C GLY A 457 -1.43 -30.31 -5.18
N MET A 458 -2.45 -29.57 -4.75
CA MET A 458 -2.39 -28.11 -4.65
C MET A 458 -1.31 -27.64 -3.67
N VAL A 459 -1.16 -28.30 -2.52
CA VAL A 459 -0.11 -27.95 -1.54
C VAL A 459 1.29 -28.17 -2.10
N VAL A 460 1.52 -29.25 -2.87
CA VAL A 460 2.80 -29.47 -3.56
C VAL A 460 3.10 -28.36 -4.58
N VAL A 461 2.11 -27.94 -5.37
CA VAL A 461 2.26 -26.81 -6.31
C VAL A 461 2.55 -25.51 -5.55
N CYS A 462 1.85 -25.25 -4.44
CA CYS A 462 2.06 -24.08 -3.59
C CYS A 462 3.50 -24.01 -3.02
N VAL A 463 4.03 -25.12 -2.50
CA VAL A 463 5.44 -25.23 -2.06
C VAL A 463 6.40 -25.01 -3.22
N THR A 464 6.15 -25.62 -4.38
CA THR A 464 7.00 -25.48 -5.57
C THR A 464 7.06 -24.02 -6.03
N CYS A 465 5.92 -23.34 -6.13
CA CYS A 465 5.84 -21.93 -6.51
C CYS A 465 6.53 -21.02 -5.49
N THR A 466 6.40 -21.26 -4.19
CA THR A 466 7.07 -20.44 -3.15
C THR A 466 8.58 -20.67 -3.09
N ILE A 467 9.07 -21.90 -3.26
CA ILE A 467 10.52 -22.19 -3.33
C ILE A 467 11.14 -21.55 -4.57
N VAL A 468 10.58 -21.80 -5.75
CA VAL A 468 11.11 -21.22 -7.01
C VAL A 468 10.98 -19.69 -6.99
N GLY A 469 9.87 -19.16 -6.47
CA GLY A 469 9.67 -17.73 -6.27
C GLY A 469 10.70 -17.10 -5.33
N ALA A 470 11.03 -17.77 -4.22
CA ALA A 470 12.11 -17.35 -3.33
C ALA A 470 13.47 -17.36 -4.04
N MET A 471 13.82 -18.40 -4.80
CA MET A 471 15.07 -18.44 -5.58
C MET A 471 15.18 -17.24 -6.54
N PHE A 472 14.12 -16.92 -7.27
CA PHE A 472 14.05 -15.72 -8.12
C PHE A 472 14.15 -14.42 -7.31
N THR A 473 13.51 -14.34 -6.14
CA THR A 473 13.63 -13.19 -5.23
C THR A 473 15.08 -12.99 -4.77
N PHE A 474 15.78 -14.03 -4.31
CA PHE A 474 17.18 -13.94 -3.93
C PHE A 474 18.08 -13.51 -5.12
N ALA A 475 17.85 -14.06 -6.31
CA ALA A 475 18.58 -13.69 -7.52
C ALA A 475 18.34 -12.23 -7.98
N GLY A 476 17.11 -11.74 -7.84
CA GLY A 476 16.74 -10.36 -8.18
C GLY A 476 17.32 -9.34 -7.19
N LEU A 477 17.23 -9.62 -5.88
CA LEU A 477 17.74 -8.77 -4.80
C LEU A 477 19.28 -8.66 -4.76
N GLY A 478 20.01 -9.52 -5.47
CA GLY A 478 21.47 -9.51 -5.54
C GLY A 478 22.09 -8.50 -6.52
N LYS A 479 21.29 -7.97 -7.46
CA LYS A 479 21.78 -7.06 -8.51
C LYS A 479 21.50 -5.59 -8.17
N ASN A 480 22.36 -5.00 -7.34
CA ASN A 480 22.49 -3.54 -7.29
C ASN A 480 23.32 -3.11 -8.50
N HIS A 481 22.67 -2.59 -9.55
CA HIS A 481 23.41 -1.69 -10.45
C HIS A 481 23.73 -0.42 -9.66
N ALA A 482 24.98 0.01 -9.75
CA ALA A 482 25.54 0.99 -8.83
C ALA A 482 24.86 2.36 -8.94
N LYS A 483 25.00 3.13 -7.86
CA LYS A 483 25.11 4.58 -7.96
C LYS A 483 26.25 4.89 -8.94
N ASN A 484 25.91 5.39 -10.12
CA ASN A 484 26.80 6.14 -11.01
C ASN A 484 26.12 7.49 -11.27
#